data_AF-A0A9E5FWX2-F1
#
_entry.id   AF-A0A9E5FWX2-F1
#
_cell.length_a   1.000
_cell.length_b   1.000
_cell.length_c   1.000
_cell.angle_alpha   90.00
_cell.angle_beta   90.00
_cell.angle_gamma   90.00
#
_symmetry.space_group_name_H-M   'P 1'
#
loop_
_entity.id
_entity.type
_entity.pdbx_description
1 polymer ?
#
loop_
_entity_poly.entity_id
_entity_poly.type
_entity_poly.pdbx_seq_one_letter_code
_entity_poly.pdbx_strand_id
1 'polypeptide(L)'
;MPERALTSRRTSQSISGCLRLKRSAAIRIFCAEELSCVGWQWPIAQINHTATHHKGTVRGMHYQVAPHAEMKLVQCLKGEVWDVAVDLRRSSSTFGQWEGVRLSAENHRQLWVP
;
A
#
# COMPACT_ATOMS: atom_id res chain seq x y z
N MET A 1 -21.06 -7.62 -16.36
CA MET A 1 -19.95 -8.34 -15.71
C MET A 1 -18.85 -8.55 -16.75
N PRO A 2 -17.69 -7.88 -16.65
CA PRO A 2 -16.49 -8.47 -17.25
C PRO A 2 -15.22 -8.38 -16.36
N GLU A 3 -14.53 -9.51 -16.33
CA GLU A 3 -13.12 -9.80 -16.01
C GLU A 3 -12.41 -9.08 -14.84
N ARG A 4 -12.19 -9.92 -13.81
CA ARG A 4 -11.35 -9.73 -12.64
C ARG A 4 -9.88 -9.88 -13.03
N ALA A 5 -9.11 -8.81 -12.95
CA ALA A 5 -7.64 -8.92 -12.92
C ALA A 5 -7.08 -7.84 -11.99
N LEU A 6 -7.29 -8.03 -10.69
CA LEU A 6 -6.28 -7.62 -9.71
C LEU A 6 -5.04 -8.45 -10.03
N THR A 7 -3.99 -7.83 -10.58
CA THR A 7 -2.69 -8.50 -10.73
C THR A 7 -2.01 -8.51 -9.37
N SER A 8 -2.51 -9.32 -8.44
CA SER A 8 -1.83 -9.56 -7.17
C SER A 8 -0.68 -10.54 -7.42
N ARG A 9 0.56 -10.07 -7.37
CA ARG A 9 1.70 -10.96 -7.15
C ARG A 9 1.81 -11.22 -5.66
N ARG A 10 0.96 -12.10 -5.13
CA ARG A 10 1.20 -12.68 -3.80
C ARG A 10 2.02 -13.94 -3.97
N THR A 11 3.33 -13.82 -3.78
CA THR A 11 4.14 -14.96 -3.33
C THR A 11 4.10 -14.95 -1.80
N SER A 12 4.23 -16.11 -1.17
CA SER A 12 4.31 -16.27 0.30
C SER A 12 5.52 -15.56 0.95
N GLN A 13 6.29 -14.80 0.16
CA GLN A 13 7.52 -14.10 0.52
C GLN A 13 7.45 -12.59 0.26
N SER A 14 6.31 -12.05 -0.20
CA SER A 14 6.22 -10.63 -0.55
C SER A 14 6.10 -9.75 0.69
N ILE A 15 6.88 -8.67 0.71
CA ILE A 15 6.99 -7.71 1.82
C ILE A 15 5.74 -6.83 1.88
N SER A 16 5.11 -6.61 0.73
CA SER A 16 3.97 -5.72 0.56
C SER A 16 3.07 -6.17 -0.59
N GLY A 17 1.91 -5.55 -0.77
CA GLY A 17 1.04 -5.80 -1.92
C GLY A 17 0.85 -4.52 -2.71
N CYS A 18 1.13 -4.55 -4.02
CA CYS A 18 0.80 -3.43 -4.90
C CYS A 18 -0.51 -3.72 -5.63
N LEU A 19 -1.47 -2.81 -5.49
CA LEU A 19 -2.73 -2.86 -6.24
C LEU A 19 -2.77 -1.72 -7.26
N ARG A 20 -3.35 -1.99 -8.43
CA ARG A 20 -3.60 -0.96 -9.45
C ARG A 20 -5.09 -0.80 -9.62
N LEU A 21 -5.58 0.41 -9.37
CA LEU A 21 -6.99 0.74 -9.56
C LEU A 21 -7.29 0.99 -11.05
N LYS A 22 -8.51 0.67 -11.47
CA LYS A 22 -9.01 0.99 -12.81
C LYS A 22 -9.19 2.50 -12.95
N ARG A 23 -8.85 3.04 -14.12
CA ARG A 23 -9.11 4.43 -14.48
C ARG A 23 -10.59 4.62 -14.85
N SER A 24 -11.27 5.49 -14.13
CA SER A 24 -12.65 5.92 -14.41
C SER A 24 -12.87 7.34 -13.87
N ALA A 25 -13.91 8.03 -14.33
CA ALA A 25 -14.24 9.40 -13.90
C ALA A 25 -14.46 9.51 -12.38
N ALA A 26 -14.94 8.44 -11.75
CA ALA A 26 -14.91 8.25 -10.30
C ALA A 26 -13.91 7.13 -9.96
N ILE A 27 -12.96 7.39 -9.06
CA ILE A 27 -11.95 6.41 -8.66
C ILE A 27 -12.41 5.75 -7.36
N ARG A 28 -12.47 4.41 -7.37
CA ARG A 28 -12.72 3.61 -6.17
C ARG A 28 -11.43 3.50 -5.37
N ILE A 29 -11.31 4.28 -4.29
CA ILE A 29 -10.11 4.33 -3.43
C ILE A 29 -10.03 3.10 -2.52
N PHE A 30 -11.17 2.55 -2.09
CA PHE A 30 -11.22 1.39 -1.20
C PHE A 30 -12.40 0.49 -1.53
N CYS A 31 -12.16 -0.82 -1.44
CA CYS A 31 -13.18 -1.85 -1.51
C CYS A 31 -12.72 -3.07 -0.72
N ALA A 32 -13.37 -3.34 0.41
CA ALA A 32 -12.97 -4.44 1.29
C ALA A 32 -12.99 -5.80 0.58
N GLU A 33 -13.99 -6.03 -0.29
CA GLU A 33 -14.10 -7.26 -1.07
C GLU A 33 -12.93 -7.43 -2.05
N GLU A 34 -12.52 -6.37 -2.76
CA GLU A 34 -11.37 -6.44 -3.69
C GLU A 34 -10.05 -6.62 -2.94
N LEU A 35 -9.92 -6.02 -1.75
CA LEU A 35 -8.71 -6.10 -0.93
C LEU A 35 -8.62 -7.39 -0.11
N SER A 36 -9.68 -8.20 -0.05
CA SER A 36 -9.66 -9.50 0.63
C SER A 36 -8.58 -10.44 0.08
N CYS A 37 -8.30 -10.38 -1.23
CA CYS A 37 -7.25 -11.17 -1.86
C CYS A 37 -5.84 -10.79 -1.38
N VAL A 38 -5.65 -9.54 -0.95
CA VAL A 38 -4.45 -9.05 -0.30
C VAL A 38 -4.56 -9.06 1.23
N GLY A 39 -5.42 -9.89 1.80
CA GLY A 39 -5.48 -10.15 3.25
C GLY A 39 -6.09 -9.00 4.07
N TRP A 40 -6.75 -8.04 3.43
CA TRP A 40 -7.51 -7.02 4.15
C TRP A 40 -8.81 -7.62 4.67
N GLN A 41 -8.97 -7.68 5.98
CA GLN A 41 -10.16 -8.27 6.63
C GLN A 41 -10.73 -7.40 7.77
N TRP A 42 -10.14 -6.23 8.02
CA TRP A 42 -10.52 -5.35 9.12
C TRP A 42 -11.26 -4.09 8.64
N PRO A 43 -12.10 -3.46 9.48
CA PRO A 43 -12.66 -2.15 9.17
C PRO A 43 -11.56 -1.08 9.08
N ILE A 44 -11.84 0.01 8.36
CA ILE A 44 -10.97 1.19 8.37
C ILE A 44 -11.12 1.87 9.73
N ALA A 45 -10.05 1.86 10.53
CA ALA A 45 -10.03 2.57 11.82
C ALA A 45 -9.76 4.08 11.65
N GLN A 46 -8.96 4.46 10.65
CA GLN A 46 -8.53 5.83 10.44
C GLN A 46 -8.19 6.10 8.97
N ILE A 47 -8.38 7.34 8.52
CA ILE A 47 -7.94 7.83 7.21
C ILE A 47 -7.12 9.10 7.42
N ASN A 48 -5.91 9.11 6.86
CA ASN A 48 -5.02 10.26 6.89
C ASN A 48 -4.87 10.85 5.50
N HIS A 49 -4.91 12.19 5.40
CA HIS A 49 -4.58 12.92 4.19
C HIS A 49 -3.39 13.82 4.47
N THR A 50 -2.25 13.55 3.84
CA THR A 50 -1.01 14.31 4.06
C THR A 50 -0.56 15.02 2.81
N ALA A 51 -0.13 16.27 2.96
CA ALA A 51 0.56 17.04 1.94
C ALA A 51 2.06 17.13 2.26
N THR A 52 2.89 16.99 1.23
CA THR A 52 4.34 17.25 1.30
C THR A 52 4.65 18.35 0.30
N HIS A 53 5.17 19.48 0.77
CA HIS A 53 5.33 20.69 -0.05
C HIS A 53 6.65 20.73 -0.83
N HIS A 54 7.70 20.10 -0.31
CA HIS A 54 9.04 20.15 -0.89
C HIS A 54 9.41 18.82 -1.55
N LYS A 55 9.94 18.89 -2.78
CA LYS A 55 10.50 17.73 -3.47
C LYS A 55 11.76 17.27 -2.73
N GLY A 56 11.93 15.96 -2.59
CA GLY A 56 13.07 15.36 -1.88
C GLY A 56 12.84 15.17 -0.38
N THR A 57 11.68 15.58 0.16
CA THR A 57 11.31 15.24 1.54
C THR A 57 11.16 13.73 1.69
N VAL A 58 11.87 13.17 2.67
CA VAL A 58 11.77 11.76 3.07
C VAL A 58 11.02 11.68 4.40
N ARG A 59 10.09 10.74 4.51
CA ARG A 59 9.34 10.46 5.73
C ARG A 59 9.47 8.97 6.06
N GLY A 60 9.99 8.66 7.25
CA GLY A 60 10.19 7.28 7.69
C GLY A 60 11.34 7.17 8.70
N MET A 61 11.69 5.96 9.14
CA MET A 61 10.93 4.72 8.95
C MET A 61 9.86 4.62 10.04
N HIS A 62 8.61 4.35 9.64
CA HIS A 62 7.51 4.17 10.59
C HIS A 62 7.24 2.69 10.78
N TYR A 63 7.30 2.21 12.02
CA TYR A 63 7.03 0.83 12.37
C TYR A 63 6.29 0.77 13.69
N GLN A 64 5.19 0.02 13.72
CA GLN A 64 4.36 -0.15 14.91
C GLN A 64 4.11 -1.63 15.16
N VAL A 65 4.18 -2.03 16.42
CA VAL A 65 3.95 -3.39 16.88
C VAL A 65 2.81 -3.41 17.89
N ALA A 66 2.37 -4.62 18.27
CA ALA A 66 1.37 -4.78 19.32
C ALA A 66 1.74 -3.97 20.58
N PRO A 67 0.77 -3.28 21.20
CA PRO A 67 -0.68 -3.34 20.96
C PRO A 67 -1.21 -2.36 19.89
N HIS A 68 -0.34 -1.59 19.23
CA HIS A 68 -0.72 -0.51 18.30
C HIS A 68 -0.31 -0.79 16.85
N ALA A 69 -0.27 -2.06 16.45
CA ALA A 69 0.05 -2.45 15.09
C ALA A 69 -0.97 -1.83 14.11
N GLU A 70 -0.49 -1.24 13.02
CA GLU A 70 -1.30 -0.56 12.02
C GLU A 70 -0.97 -1.09 10.63
N MET A 71 -2.00 -1.53 9.92
CA MET A 71 -1.92 -1.82 8.49
C MET A 71 -2.18 -0.55 7.69
N LYS A 72 -1.48 -0.38 6.57
CA LYS A 72 -1.58 0.83 5.75
C LYS A 72 -1.96 0.48 4.32
N LEU A 73 -2.89 1.25 3.77
CA LEU A 73 -3.15 1.33 2.34
C LEU A 73 -2.83 2.75 1.89
N VAL A 74 -1.76 2.92 1.13
CA VAL A 74 -1.21 4.22 0.77
C VAL A 74 -1.45 4.50 -0.71
N GLN A 75 -1.92 5.70 -1.04
CA GLN A 75 -2.12 6.19 -2.40
C GLN A 75 -1.63 7.64 -2.54
N CYS A 76 -1.04 7.97 -3.69
CA CYS A 76 -0.77 9.35 -4.05
C CYS A 76 -1.96 9.95 -4.82
N LEU A 77 -2.60 10.97 -4.24
CA LEU A 77 -3.74 11.66 -4.88
C LEU A 77 -3.30 12.80 -5.81
N LYS A 78 -2.12 13.39 -5.59
CA LYS A 78 -1.57 14.48 -6.40
C LYS A 78 -0.06 14.39 -6.45
N GLY A 79 0.51 14.52 -7.65
CA GLY A 79 1.95 14.41 -7.87
C GLY A 79 2.41 12.96 -7.85
N GLU A 80 3.59 12.73 -7.27
CA GLU A 80 4.24 11.42 -7.23
C GLU A 80 5.08 11.27 -5.95
N VAL A 81 5.11 10.04 -5.42
CA VAL A 81 5.99 9.62 -4.33
C VAL A 81 6.62 8.26 -4.65
N TRP A 82 7.81 8.03 -4.13
CA TRP A 82 8.42 6.71 -4.06
C TRP A 82 8.18 6.14 -2.66
N ASP A 83 7.27 5.18 -2.56
CA ASP A 83 6.91 4.55 -1.29
C ASP A 83 7.69 3.24 -1.13
N VAL A 84 8.17 2.97 0.09
CA VAL A 84 9.09 1.87 0.36
C VAL A 84 8.63 1.10 1.59
N ALA A 85 8.38 -0.20 1.41
CA ALA A 85 8.12 -1.15 2.48
C ALA A 85 9.39 -1.95 2.78
N VAL A 86 9.73 -2.09 4.06
CA VAL A 86 10.90 -2.84 4.52
C VAL A 86 10.42 -3.94 5.46
N ASP A 87 10.90 -5.17 5.27
CA ASP A 87 10.57 -6.28 6.17
C ASP A 87 11.42 -6.24 7.43
N LEU A 88 10.81 -5.86 8.56
CA LEU A 88 11.46 -5.80 9.87
C LEU A 88 11.08 -6.98 10.77
N ARG A 89 10.40 -8.01 10.25
CA ARG A 89 9.98 -9.17 11.03
C ARG A 89 11.17 -10.10 11.23
N ARG A 90 11.70 -10.20 12.45
CA ARG A 90 12.90 -11.00 12.76
C ARG A 90 12.80 -12.49 12.36
N SER A 91 11.58 -13.03 12.34
CA SER A 91 11.32 -14.42 11.93
C SER A 91 11.13 -14.61 10.42
N SER A 92 11.12 -13.52 9.65
CA SER A 92 10.94 -13.58 8.20
C SER A 92 12.22 -14.03 7.49
N SER A 93 12.07 -14.89 6.48
CA SER A 93 13.17 -15.26 5.59
C SER A 93 13.63 -14.10 4.70
N THR A 94 12.85 -13.02 4.62
CA THR A 94 13.18 -11.80 3.87
C THR A 94 13.50 -10.61 4.78
N PHE A 95 13.84 -10.85 6.06
CA PHE A 95 14.24 -9.80 7.01
C PHE A 95 15.32 -8.87 6.43
N GLY A 96 15.07 -7.55 6.52
CA GLY A 96 15.94 -6.50 6.00
C GLY A 96 15.80 -6.23 4.50
N GLN A 97 15.06 -7.05 3.76
CA GLN A 97 14.74 -6.76 2.37
C GLN A 97 13.68 -5.66 2.28
N TRP A 98 13.58 -5.04 1.11
CA TRP A 98 12.63 -3.96 0.85
C TRP A 98 12.03 -4.05 -0.55
N GLU A 99 10.84 -3.49 -0.70
CA GLU A 99 10.14 -3.30 -1.97
C GLU A 99 9.76 -1.82 -2.10
N GLY A 100 10.07 -1.23 -3.25
CA GLY A 100 9.75 0.17 -3.56
C GLY A 100 8.75 0.27 -4.70
N VAL A 101 7.76 1.15 -4.54
CA VAL A 101 6.69 1.38 -5.53
C VAL A 101 6.53 2.87 -5.78
N ARG A 102 6.56 3.24 -7.06
CA ARG A 102 6.19 4.59 -7.51
C ARG A 102 4.67 4.72 -7.44
N LEU A 103 4.17 5.60 -6.58
CA LEU A 103 2.76 5.95 -6.47
C LEU A 103 2.55 7.35 -7.05
N SER A 104 1.61 7.51 -7.97
CA SER A 104 1.28 8.81 -8.53
C SER A 104 -0.22 8.95 -8.77
N ALA A 105 -0.66 10.20 -8.87
CA ALA A 105 -2.01 10.52 -9.29
C ALA A 105 -2.33 9.97 -10.69
N GLU A 106 -1.31 9.70 -11.51
CA GLU A 106 -1.47 9.17 -12.86
C GLU A 106 -1.58 7.64 -12.88
N ASN A 107 -0.75 6.93 -12.11
CA ASN A 107 -0.69 5.47 -12.19
C ASN A 107 -1.76 4.78 -11.33
N HIS A 108 -2.36 5.50 -10.38
CA HIS A 108 -3.40 5.04 -9.46
C HIS A 108 -3.04 3.73 -8.75
N ARG A 109 -1.75 3.55 -8.47
CA ARG A 109 -1.29 2.43 -7.64
C ARG A 109 -1.53 2.73 -6.18
N GLN A 110 -1.73 1.68 -5.42
CA GLN A 110 -1.80 1.70 -3.97
C GLN A 110 -0.82 0.67 -3.42
N LEU A 111 -0.14 1.03 -2.33
CA LEU A 111 0.72 0.14 -1.59
C LEU A 111 -0.01 -0.33 -0.32
N TRP A 112 -0.18 -1.63 -0.18
CA TRP A 112 -0.67 -2.28 1.02
C TRP A 112 0.51 -2.81 1.85
N VAL A 113 0.57 -2.38 3.11
CA VAL A 113 1.57 -2.82 4.10
C VAL A 113 0.83 -3.51 5.26
N PRO A 114 1.07 -4.82 5.49
CA PRO A 114 0.45 -5.60 6.57
C PRO A 114 0.95 -5.25 7.97
#